data_AF-A0AAW7QZ47-F1
#
_entry.id   AF-A0AAW7QZ47-F1
#
_cell.length_a   1.000
_cell.length_b   1.000
_cell.length_c   1.000
_cell.angle_alpha   90.00
_cell.angle_beta   90.00
_cell.angle_gamma   90.00
#
_symmetry.space_group_name_H-M   'P 1'
#
loop_
_entity.id
_entity.type
_entity.pdbx_description
1 polymer ?
#
loop_
_entity_poly.entity_id
_entity_poly.type
_entity_poly.pdbx_seq_one_letter_code
_entity_poly.pdbx_strand_id
1 'polypeptide(L)'
;MMYSRQFSLLTPILTLFLISCAVQAPQAPQVVQIEQQPQTQAPVVRPAFNASLFPAEIPVITVDQLFALTDAQKNDFLQDFEQGSAQSPAHERIAEYLHGITYGFNYKEQTYTASEALARNAGNCMALAIVTKALADLVDVDLRFQRVTNAPVYDRSANVVMVSDHVRARLYLPGLPGEPRSWVTIDYFPSRGSRNSGLIGTDEFLALYYRNRAAELMLDGKENSAFAYAQEALRYQPDASDTLNIIALLHRRAGDQATAEAIYAYVLAQDTTNLNVLYNYLELAKQQQREGLISELQAQIDALPDYNPYTWIALAERAYAEDDIDRAIAMYEKAASYAPYLHEVYWGQAKLYLELGRPLTAKRILRQGLEEARRSATKKSFKAGWYSFENTRSRH
;
A
#
# COMPACT_ATOMS: atom_id res chain seq x y z
N MET A 1 2.12 95.11 -79.25
CA MET A 1 1.13 94.25 -79.96
C MET A 1 1.11 92.92 -79.22
N MET A 2 0.35 92.78 -78.13
CA MET A 2 -1.07 92.37 -78.06
C MET A 2 -1.37 91.08 -78.83
N TYR A 3 -1.51 89.96 -78.11
CA TYR A 3 -2.54 88.91 -78.28
C TYR A 3 -2.58 88.17 -76.93
N SER A 4 -3.46 88.58 -76.00
CA SER A 4 -4.86 88.17 -75.81
C SER A 4 -5.03 86.70 -75.40
N ARG A 5 -5.42 86.56 -74.13
CA ARG A 5 -5.79 85.35 -73.36
C ARG A 5 -6.99 84.61 -73.96
N GLN A 6 -7.13 83.32 -73.61
CA GLN A 6 -8.38 82.83 -73.02
C GLN A 6 -8.11 81.63 -72.09
N PHE A 7 -8.67 81.74 -70.89
CA PHE A 7 -8.67 80.76 -69.80
C PHE A 7 -9.78 79.73 -70.03
N SER A 8 -9.57 78.49 -69.62
CA SER A 8 -10.65 77.55 -69.29
C SER A 8 -10.32 76.87 -67.97
N LEU A 9 -11.18 77.14 -66.99
CA LEU A 9 -11.19 76.56 -65.65
C LEU A 9 -11.70 75.12 -65.72
N LEU A 10 -10.90 74.17 -65.24
CA LEU A 10 -11.35 72.83 -64.91
C LEU A 10 -10.96 72.56 -63.45
N THR A 11 -11.98 72.53 -62.60
CA THR A 11 -11.95 72.16 -61.19
C THR A 11 -11.57 70.69 -61.04
N PRO A 12 -10.47 70.34 -60.34
CA PRO A 12 -10.17 68.94 -60.05
C PRO A 12 -11.01 68.45 -58.87
N ILE A 13 -11.73 67.35 -59.09
CA ILE A 13 -12.41 66.56 -58.05
C ILE A 13 -11.33 65.89 -57.20
N LEU A 14 -11.21 66.30 -55.94
CA LEU A 14 -10.29 65.72 -54.96
C LEU A 14 -10.91 64.43 -54.40
N THR A 15 -10.59 63.28 -54.99
CA THR A 15 -10.89 61.96 -54.41
C THR A 15 -9.95 61.68 -53.24
N LEU A 16 -10.48 61.70 -52.02
CA LEU A 16 -9.81 61.28 -50.80
C LEU A 16 -9.50 59.77 -50.87
N PHE A 17 -8.23 59.41 -50.98
CA PHE A 17 -7.76 58.04 -50.72
C PHE A 17 -7.54 57.88 -49.20
N LEU A 18 -8.39 57.09 -48.55
CA LEU A 18 -8.16 56.63 -47.18
C LEU A 18 -7.05 55.57 -47.21
N ILE A 19 -5.84 55.96 -46.80
CA ILE A 19 -4.73 55.04 -46.54
C ILE A 19 -5.04 54.34 -45.21
N SER A 20 -5.46 53.07 -45.30
CA SER A 20 -5.57 52.21 -44.13
C SER A 20 -4.16 51.73 -43.75
N CYS A 21 -3.60 52.28 -42.67
CA CYS A 21 -2.41 51.72 -42.04
C CYS A 21 -2.78 50.40 -41.37
N ALA A 22 -2.45 49.27 -42.02
CA ALA A 22 -2.48 47.98 -41.37
C ALA A 22 -1.33 47.93 -40.34
N VAL A 23 -1.65 48.16 -39.07
CA VAL A 23 -0.73 47.92 -37.95
C VAL A 23 -0.59 46.41 -37.80
N GLN A 24 0.58 45.90 -38.16
CA GLN A 24 0.93 44.49 -38.03
C GLN A 24 1.14 44.20 -36.53
N ALA A 25 0.32 43.31 -35.96
CA ALA A 25 0.46 42.91 -34.57
C ALA A 25 1.85 42.25 -34.34
N PRO A 26 2.52 42.51 -33.20
CA PRO A 26 3.80 41.90 -32.90
C PRO A 26 3.67 40.38 -32.89
N GLN A 27 4.56 39.70 -33.62
CA GLN A 27 4.62 38.24 -33.64
C GLN A 27 4.92 37.72 -32.23
N ALA A 28 4.06 36.84 -31.73
CA ALA A 28 4.29 36.14 -30.47
C ALA A 28 5.63 35.37 -30.56
N PRO A 29 6.43 35.33 -29.49
CA PRO A 29 7.67 34.58 -29.47
C PRO A 29 7.38 33.11 -29.82
N GLN A 30 8.11 32.58 -30.79
CA GLN A 30 8.02 31.16 -31.14
C GLN A 30 8.43 30.34 -29.90
N VAL A 31 7.44 29.73 -29.28
CA VAL A 31 7.66 28.65 -28.31
C VAL A 31 8.32 27.53 -29.10
N VAL A 32 9.63 27.37 -28.91
CA VAL A 32 10.33 26.15 -29.33
C VAL A 32 9.68 25.02 -28.52
N GLN A 33 8.71 24.35 -29.11
CA GLN A 33 8.25 23.08 -28.59
C GLN A 33 9.41 22.12 -28.76
N ILE A 34 10.13 21.89 -27.67
CA ILE A 34 10.95 20.70 -27.53
C ILE A 34 9.94 19.55 -27.56
N GLU A 35 9.70 18.98 -28.74
CA GLU A 35 9.09 17.67 -28.85
C GLU A 35 10.00 16.72 -28.07
N GLN A 36 9.64 16.44 -26.82
CA GLN A 36 10.15 15.28 -26.12
C GLN A 36 9.66 14.09 -26.94
N GLN A 37 10.50 13.60 -27.84
CA GLN A 37 10.34 12.28 -28.41
C GLN A 37 10.09 11.34 -27.21
N PRO A 38 9.02 10.53 -27.22
CA PRO A 38 8.87 9.50 -26.21
C PRO A 38 10.11 8.62 -26.35
N GLN A 39 11.05 8.77 -25.41
CA GLN A 39 12.10 7.80 -25.24
C GLN A 39 11.37 6.51 -24.94
N THR A 40 11.29 5.65 -25.95
CA THR A 40 10.91 4.26 -25.78
C THR A 40 12.02 3.66 -24.93
N GLN A 41 11.89 3.81 -23.61
CA GLN A 41 12.73 3.12 -22.65
C GLN A 41 12.62 1.65 -23.03
N ALA A 42 13.77 1.04 -23.32
CA ALA A 42 13.83 -0.39 -23.57
C ALA A 42 13.11 -1.10 -22.41
N PRO A 43 12.32 -2.16 -22.68
CA PRO A 43 11.60 -2.86 -21.63
C PRO A 43 12.62 -3.27 -20.56
N VAL A 44 12.41 -2.78 -19.34
CA VAL A 44 13.28 -3.11 -18.21
C VAL A 44 13.08 -4.60 -17.96
N VAL A 45 14.14 -5.39 -18.15
CA VAL A 45 14.07 -6.85 -17.97
C VAL A 45 14.30 -7.17 -16.51
N ARG A 46 13.45 -8.03 -15.93
CA ARG A 46 13.62 -8.48 -14.54
C ARG A 46 14.99 -9.14 -14.38
N PRO A 47 15.81 -8.73 -13.40
CA PRO A 47 17.10 -9.36 -13.17
C PRO A 47 16.91 -10.82 -12.77
N ALA A 48 17.86 -11.67 -13.19
CA ALA A 48 17.95 -13.04 -12.69
C ALA A 48 18.36 -13.03 -11.21
N PHE A 49 17.81 -13.95 -10.43
CA PHE A 49 18.18 -14.12 -9.02
C PHE A 49 19.27 -15.17 -8.91
N ASN A 50 20.29 -14.91 -8.09
CA ASN A 50 21.31 -15.89 -7.76
C ASN A 50 20.76 -16.93 -6.76
N ALA A 51 19.91 -17.85 -7.24
CA ALA A 51 19.27 -18.87 -6.41
C ALA A 51 20.26 -19.87 -5.78
N SER A 52 21.51 -19.93 -6.27
CA SER A 52 22.53 -20.82 -5.70
C SER A 52 22.93 -20.48 -4.27
N LEU A 53 22.66 -19.23 -3.83
CA LEU A 53 22.89 -18.77 -2.47
C LEU A 53 21.84 -19.31 -1.47
N PHE A 54 20.70 -19.79 -1.98
CA PHE A 54 19.54 -20.18 -1.17
C PHE A 54 19.15 -21.64 -1.44
N PRO A 55 19.92 -22.63 -0.94
CA PRO A 55 19.56 -24.03 -1.11
C PRO A 55 18.21 -24.33 -0.46
N ALA A 56 17.41 -25.20 -1.08
CA ALA A 56 16.09 -25.54 -0.56
C ALA A 56 16.18 -26.29 0.79
N GLU A 57 15.57 -25.73 1.84
CA GLU A 57 15.53 -26.34 3.18
C GLU A 57 14.19 -26.98 3.52
N ILE A 58 13.09 -26.30 3.19
CA ILE A 58 11.73 -26.71 3.57
C ILE A 58 10.84 -26.59 2.33
N PRO A 59 9.96 -27.58 2.07
CA PRO A 59 8.98 -27.47 1.01
C PRO A 59 8.03 -26.30 1.28
N VAL A 60 7.81 -25.49 0.24
CA VAL A 60 6.78 -24.43 0.28
C VAL A 60 5.41 -25.09 0.40
N ILE A 61 4.58 -24.60 1.32
CA ILE A 61 3.19 -25.04 1.47
C ILE A 61 2.47 -24.85 0.15
N THR A 62 1.86 -25.91 -0.38
CA THR A 62 1.08 -25.85 -1.61
C THR A 62 -0.30 -25.22 -1.37
N VAL A 63 -0.96 -24.76 -2.44
CA VAL A 63 -2.32 -24.21 -2.36
C VAL A 63 -3.30 -25.23 -1.76
N ASP A 64 -3.20 -26.50 -2.15
CA ASP A 64 -4.06 -27.55 -1.60
C ASP A 64 -3.84 -27.74 -0.10
N GLN A 65 -2.58 -27.72 0.36
CA GLN A 65 -2.26 -27.79 1.78
C GLN A 65 -2.70 -26.55 2.56
N LEU A 66 -2.63 -25.37 1.94
CA LEU A 66 -3.00 -24.09 2.56
C LEU A 66 -4.47 -24.09 3.00
N PHE A 67 -5.36 -24.58 2.13
CA PHE A 67 -6.80 -24.62 2.35
C PHE A 67 -7.31 -25.97 2.85
N ALA A 68 -6.43 -26.95 3.08
CA ALA A 68 -6.84 -28.27 3.55
C ALA A 68 -7.48 -28.22 4.95
N LEU A 69 -8.56 -28.98 5.10
CA LEU A 69 -9.22 -29.28 6.36
C LEU A 69 -9.12 -30.78 6.64
N THR A 70 -8.97 -31.17 7.91
CA THR A 70 -9.09 -32.58 8.31
C THR A 70 -10.54 -33.02 8.22
N ASP A 71 -10.79 -34.32 8.08
CA ASP A 71 -12.17 -34.84 8.03
C ASP A 71 -12.96 -34.54 9.30
N ALA A 72 -12.29 -34.52 10.46
CA ALA A 72 -12.91 -34.08 11.72
C ALA A 72 -13.37 -32.62 11.67
N GLN A 73 -12.53 -31.71 11.15
CA GLN A 73 -12.86 -30.28 11.00
C GLN A 73 -13.98 -30.06 9.98
N LYS A 74 -13.98 -30.81 8.87
CA LYS A 74 -15.07 -30.79 7.89
C LYS A 74 -16.38 -31.22 8.53
N ASN A 75 -16.38 -32.34 9.25
CA ASN A 75 -17.58 -32.90 9.87
C ASN A 75 -18.13 -31.98 10.97
N ASP A 76 -17.26 -31.38 11.79
CA ASP A 76 -17.64 -30.40 12.81
C ASP A 76 -18.36 -29.20 12.19
N PHE A 77 -17.76 -28.59 11.16
CA PHE A 77 -18.37 -27.48 10.45
C PHE A 77 -19.68 -27.88 9.75
N LEU A 78 -19.72 -29.02 9.05
CA LEU A 78 -20.92 -29.47 8.34
C LEU A 78 -22.06 -29.76 9.32
N GLN A 79 -21.77 -30.33 10.49
CA GLN A 79 -22.75 -30.58 11.53
C GLN A 79 -23.40 -29.28 12.05
N ASP A 80 -22.60 -28.24 12.30
CA ASP A 80 -23.11 -26.92 12.69
C ASP A 80 -23.87 -26.24 11.55
N PHE A 81 -23.30 -26.27 10.34
CA PHE A 81 -23.85 -25.65 9.14
C PHE A 81 -25.22 -26.23 8.74
N GLU A 82 -25.42 -27.54 8.94
CA GLU A 82 -26.70 -28.23 8.71
C GLU A 82 -27.72 -28.02 9.84
N GLN A 83 -27.26 -27.79 11.08
CA GLN A 83 -28.13 -27.46 12.21
C GLN A 83 -28.62 -26.01 12.20
N GLY A 84 -27.94 -25.12 11.46
CA GLY A 84 -28.38 -23.76 11.24
C GLY A 84 -29.81 -23.68 10.71
N SER A 85 -30.54 -22.63 11.09
CA SER A 85 -31.94 -22.44 10.65
C SER A 85 -32.04 -22.54 9.13
N ALA A 86 -33.03 -23.28 8.62
CA ALA A 86 -33.32 -23.37 7.18
C ALA A 86 -33.61 -21.97 6.55
N GLN A 87 -33.86 -20.96 7.38
CA GLN A 87 -34.07 -19.58 6.96
C GLN A 87 -32.77 -18.75 6.85
N SER A 88 -31.68 -19.17 7.51
CA SER A 88 -30.38 -18.49 7.44
C SER A 88 -29.66 -18.87 6.15
N PRO A 89 -29.32 -17.92 5.27
CA PRO A 89 -28.56 -18.22 4.07
C PRO A 89 -27.16 -18.79 4.34
N ALA A 90 -26.63 -19.59 3.41
CA ALA A 90 -25.33 -20.27 3.55
C ALA A 90 -24.17 -19.35 3.98
N HIS A 91 -24.07 -18.16 3.36
CA HIS A 91 -23.03 -17.18 3.68
C HIS A 91 -23.13 -16.60 5.11
N GLU A 92 -24.33 -16.55 5.71
CA GLU A 92 -24.53 -16.16 7.10
C GLU A 92 -24.20 -17.32 8.05
N ARG A 93 -24.56 -18.55 7.71
CA ARG A 93 -24.21 -19.73 8.53
C ARG A 93 -22.70 -19.93 8.69
N ILE A 94 -21.92 -19.68 7.63
CA ILE A 94 -20.45 -19.65 7.74
C ILE A 94 -20.00 -18.57 8.74
N ALA A 95 -20.60 -17.39 8.67
CA ALA A 95 -20.24 -16.28 9.55
C ALA A 95 -20.60 -16.57 11.02
N GLU A 96 -21.74 -17.21 11.26
CA GLU A 96 -22.18 -17.65 12.59
C GLU A 96 -21.24 -18.70 13.17
N TYR A 97 -20.88 -19.73 12.41
CA TYR A 97 -19.89 -20.74 12.80
C TYR A 97 -18.55 -20.08 13.16
N LEU A 98 -18.05 -19.21 12.26
CA LEU A 98 -16.81 -18.47 12.47
C LEU A 98 -16.90 -17.57 13.70
N HIS A 99 -18.04 -16.93 13.97
CA HIS A 99 -18.22 -16.12 15.18
C HIS A 99 -18.15 -16.98 16.45
N GLY A 100 -18.74 -18.18 16.42
CA GLY A 100 -18.71 -19.14 17.52
C GLY A 100 -17.29 -19.60 17.86
N ILE A 101 -16.48 -19.93 16.85
CA ILE A 101 -15.08 -20.36 17.08
C ILE A 101 -14.14 -19.17 17.33
N THR A 102 -14.44 -17.99 16.78
CA THR A 102 -13.60 -16.80 16.96
C THR A 102 -13.78 -16.09 18.29
N TYR A 103 -14.82 -16.45 19.05
CA TYR A 103 -14.93 -16.10 20.47
C TYR A 103 -13.82 -16.82 21.27
N GLY A 104 -12.62 -16.23 21.28
CA GLY A 104 -11.40 -16.81 21.85
C GLY A 104 -10.29 -17.10 20.84
N PHE A 105 -10.44 -16.75 19.55
CA PHE A 105 -9.36 -16.90 18.57
C PHE A 105 -8.21 -15.97 18.91
N ASN A 106 -7.09 -16.54 19.33
CA ASN A 106 -5.95 -15.77 19.81
C ASN A 106 -5.16 -15.21 18.64
N TYR A 107 -5.06 -13.87 18.55
CA TYR A 107 -4.19 -13.25 17.57
C TYR A 107 -2.75 -13.72 17.79
N LYS A 108 -2.16 -14.24 16.72
CA LYS A 108 -0.75 -14.65 16.64
C LYS A 108 -0.15 -14.05 15.38
N GLU A 109 1.12 -13.73 15.41
CA GLU A 109 1.82 -13.13 14.27
C GLU A 109 1.93 -14.13 13.11
N GLN A 110 1.96 -15.44 13.40
CA GLN A 110 2.12 -16.49 12.41
C GLN A 110 0.89 -16.65 11.49
N THR A 111 1.16 -16.77 10.19
CA THR A 111 0.16 -17.13 9.19
C THR A 111 0.00 -18.66 9.09
N TYR A 112 -1.02 -19.22 9.75
CA TYR A 112 -1.32 -20.66 9.73
C TYR A 112 -2.13 -21.11 8.51
N THR A 113 -2.01 -22.40 8.17
CA THR A 113 -2.95 -23.08 7.25
C THR A 113 -4.36 -23.17 7.85
N ALA A 114 -5.37 -23.50 7.04
CA ALA A 114 -6.75 -23.64 7.51
C ALA A 114 -6.86 -24.64 8.67
N SER A 115 -6.27 -25.83 8.51
CA SER A 115 -6.32 -26.87 9.53
C SER A 115 -5.59 -26.47 10.82
N GLU A 116 -4.42 -25.85 10.72
CA GLU A 116 -3.66 -25.40 11.90
C GLU A 116 -4.39 -24.27 12.66
N ALA A 117 -4.97 -23.31 11.93
CA ALA A 117 -5.69 -22.19 12.52
C ALA A 117 -6.90 -22.67 13.33
N LEU A 118 -7.69 -23.61 12.78
CA LEU A 118 -8.81 -24.23 13.49
C LEU A 118 -8.35 -25.07 14.69
N ALA A 119 -7.32 -25.90 14.53
CA ALA A 119 -6.83 -26.75 15.61
C ALA A 119 -6.26 -25.97 16.79
N ARG A 120 -5.65 -24.80 16.53
CA ARG A 120 -5.03 -23.94 17.54
C ARG A 120 -5.96 -22.85 18.07
N ASN A 121 -7.11 -22.66 17.43
CA ASN A 121 -7.96 -21.48 17.58
C ASN A 121 -7.13 -20.18 17.62
N ALA A 122 -6.25 -20.00 16.64
CA ALA A 122 -5.27 -18.92 16.63
C ALA A 122 -4.75 -18.61 15.22
N GLY A 123 -4.18 -17.42 15.05
CA GLY A 123 -3.57 -16.96 13.79
C GLY A 123 -3.68 -15.44 13.61
N ASN A 124 -3.15 -14.92 12.51
CA ASN A 124 -3.35 -13.52 12.11
C ASN A 124 -4.61 -13.36 11.22
N CYS A 125 -4.83 -12.15 10.70
CA CYS A 125 -5.96 -11.85 9.81
C CYS A 125 -6.00 -12.72 8.55
N MET A 126 -4.83 -13.06 7.99
CA MET A 126 -4.70 -13.90 6.81
C MET A 126 -5.11 -15.35 7.12
N ALA A 127 -4.74 -15.88 8.30
CA ALA A 127 -5.17 -17.22 8.73
C ALA A 127 -6.71 -17.33 8.82
N LEU A 128 -7.40 -16.31 9.33
CA LEU A 128 -8.87 -16.30 9.34
C LEU A 128 -9.46 -16.26 7.92
N ALA A 129 -8.85 -15.49 7.00
CA ALA A 129 -9.27 -15.46 5.60
C ALA A 129 -9.08 -16.83 4.92
N ILE A 130 -7.98 -17.54 5.23
CA ILE A 130 -7.69 -18.90 4.76
C ILE A 130 -8.76 -19.89 5.25
N VAL A 131 -9.07 -19.88 6.56
CA VAL A 131 -10.14 -20.71 7.13
C VAL A 131 -11.47 -20.40 6.46
N THR A 132 -11.80 -19.12 6.30
CA THR A 132 -13.06 -18.69 5.68
C THR A 132 -13.20 -19.24 4.25
N LYS A 133 -12.11 -19.21 3.46
CA LYS A 133 -12.09 -19.78 2.10
C LYS A 133 -12.25 -21.30 2.11
N ALA A 134 -11.52 -21.99 2.98
CA ALA A 134 -11.62 -23.45 3.09
C ALA A 134 -13.04 -23.92 3.44
N LEU A 135 -13.72 -23.22 4.36
CA LEU A 135 -15.11 -23.51 4.70
C LEU A 135 -16.08 -23.14 3.57
N ALA A 136 -15.88 -21.99 2.91
CA ALA A 136 -16.72 -21.56 1.80
C ALA A 136 -16.67 -22.54 0.63
N ASP A 137 -15.48 -23.07 0.30
CA ASP A 137 -15.31 -24.07 -0.76
C ASP A 137 -16.00 -25.39 -0.44
N LEU A 138 -16.02 -25.78 0.84
CA LEU A 138 -16.63 -27.04 1.29
C LEU A 138 -18.15 -27.06 1.07
N VAL A 139 -18.81 -25.89 1.05
CA VAL A 139 -20.27 -25.73 0.88
C VAL A 139 -20.64 -24.87 -0.33
N ASP A 140 -19.70 -24.68 -1.27
CA ASP A 140 -19.90 -23.95 -2.54
C ASP A 140 -20.46 -22.51 -2.37
N VAL A 141 -19.93 -21.77 -1.40
CA VAL A 141 -20.25 -20.35 -1.19
C VAL A 141 -19.22 -19.46 -1.88
N ASP A 142 -19.71 -18.58 -2.75
CA ASP A 142 -18.85 -17.64 -3.46
C ASP A 142 -18.18 -16.64 -2.51
N LEU A 143 -16.86 -16.53 -2.61
CA LEU A 143 -16.03 -15.67 -1.77
C LEU A 143 -15.19 -14.73 -2.63
N ARG A 144 -15.07 -13.47 -2.20
CA ARG A 144 -14.02 -12.57 -2.67
C ARG A 144 -13.21 -12.05 -1.50
N PHE A 145 -11.90 -12.00 -1.68
CA PHE A 145 -11.03 -11.33 -0.74
C PHE A 145 -11.09 -9.82 -0.96
N GLN A 146 -10.79 -9.07 0.10
CA GLN A 146 -10.70 -7.64 0.06
C GLN A 146 -9.45 -7.20 0.82
N ARG A 147 -8.62 -6.40 0.15
CA ARG A 147 -7.50 -5.73 0.79
C ARG A 147 -8.02 -4.53 1.58
N VAL A 148 -7.39 -4.32 2.72
CA VAL A 148 -7.73 -3.27 3.66
C VAL A 148 -6.45 -2.56 4.06
N THR A 149 -6.46 -1.24 3.96
CA THR A 149 -5.40 -0.38 4.48
C THR A 149 -5.72 -0.06 5.95
N ASN A 150 -5.29 -0.94 6.86
CA ASN A 150 -5.31 -0.70 8.31
C ASN A 150 -3.90 -0.36 8.81
N ALA A 151 -3.78 0.09 10.08
CA ALA A 151 -2.48 0.22 10.72
C ALA A 151 -1.74 -1.13 10.64
N PRO A 152 -0.53 -1.19 10.08
CA PRO A 152 0.23 -2.42 10.08
C PRO A 152 0.51 -2.84 11.51
N VAL A 153 0.47 -4.15 11.74
CA VAL A 153 0.97 -4.73 12.98
C VAL A 153 2.50 -4.74 12.86
N TYR A 154 3.17 -3.92 13.65
CA TYR A 154 4.62 -3.86 13.70
C TYR A 154 5.15 -5.01 14.55
N ASP A 155 5.80 -6.00 13.93
CA ASP A 155 6.70 -6.89 14.64
C ASP A 155 8.10 -6.24 14.69
N ARG A 156 8.75 -6.33 15.86
CA ARG A 156 10.12 -5.91 16.11
C ARG A 156 10.98 -7.16 16.26
N SER A 157 11.48 -7.67 15.15
CA SER A 157 12.49 -8.72 15.13
C SER A 157 13.55 -8.43 14.05
N ALA A 158 14.83 -8.65 14.36
CA ALA A 158 15.95 -8.64 13.40
C ALA A 158 16.10 -7.42 12.43
N ASN A 159 16.02 -6.18 12.94
CA ASN A 159 16.30 -4.92 12.20
C ASN A 159 15.44 -4.69 10.94
N VAL A 160 14.28 -5.35 10.83
CA VAL A 160 13.34 -5.19 9.71
C VAL A 160 11.95 -4.94 10.27
N VAL A 161 11.28 -3.90 9.77
CA VAL A 161 9.92 -3.56 10.18
C VAL A 161 8.97 -3.92 9.04
N MET A 162 7.98 -4.76 9.32
CA MET A 162 7.04 -5.27 8.33
C MET A 162 5.73 -4.48 8.36
N VAL A 163 5.26 -4.07 7.17
CA VAL A 163 3.91 -3.57 6.97
C VAL A 163 3.05 -4.74 6.47
N SER A 164 2.30 -5.38 7.37
CA SER A 164 1.35 -6.42 6.94
C SER A 164 0.14 -5.79 6.27
N ASP A 165 -0.20 -6.26 5.08
CA ASP A 165 -1.52 -6.01 4.50
C ASP A 165 -2.59 -6.73 5.33
N HIS A 166 -3.69 -6.03 5.63
CA HIS A 166 -4.87 -6.64 6.22
C HIS A 166 -5.75 -7.14 5.09
N VAL A 167 -6.08 -8.43 5.10
CA VAL A 167 -7.03 -9.02 4.16
C VAL A 167 -8.24 -9.52 4.93
N ARG A 168 -9.42 -9.34 4.34
CA ARG A 168 -10.68 -9.87 4.85
C ARG A 168 -11.45 -10.59 3.76
N ALA A 169 -12.43 -11.40 4.15
CA ALA A 169 -13.26 -12.15 3.23
C ALA A 169 -14.68 -11.57 3.12
N ARG A 170 -15.25 -11.60 1.92
CA ARG A 170 -16.66 -11.34 1.67
C ARG A 170 -17.32 -12.60 1.14
N LEU A 171 -18.29 -13.11 1.87
CA LEU A 171 -19.11 -14.27 1.51
C LEU A 171 -20.41 -13.78 0.89
N TYR A 172 -20.71 -14.20 -0.33
CA TYR A 172 -21.84 -13.67 -1.09
C TYR A 172 -23.02 -14.63 -1.09
N LEU A 173 -24.22 -14.06 -0.93
CA LEU A 173 -25.45 -14.77 -1.26
C LEU A 173 -25.46 -15.06 -2.77
N PRO A 174 -25.88 -16.26 -3.23
CA PRO A 174 -26.17 -16.50 -4.64
C PRO A 174 -27.15 -15.44 -5.14
N GLY A 175 -26.87 -14.83 -6.30
CA GLY A 175 -27.72 -13.79 -6.86
C GLY A 175 -27.97 -13.99 -8.34
N LEU A 176 -29.01 -13.34 -8.85
CA LEU A 176 -29.33 -13.33 -10.27
C LEU A 176 -28.33 -12.46 -11.04
N PRO A 177 -28.02 -12.80 -12.31
CA PRO A 177 -27.18 -11.95 -13.15
C PRO A 177 -27.75 -10.52 -13.25
N GLY A 178 -26.93 -9.52 -12.92
CA GLY A 178 -27.29 -8.11 -13.03
C GLY A 178 -27.89 -7.48 -11.77
N GLU A 179 -28.12 -8.25 -10.69
CA GLU A 179 -28.59 -7.72 -9.41
C GLU A 179 -27.45 -7.54 -8.39
N PRO A 180 -27.51 -6.51 -7.53
CA PRO A 180 -26.57 -6.37 -6.42
C PRO A 180 -26.68 -7.57 -5.48
N ARG A 181 -25.60 -8.32 -5.31
CA ARG A 181 -25.54 -9.45 -4.37
C ARG A 181 -25.34 -8.93 -2.95
N SER A 182 -26.10 -9.45 -1.99
CA SER A 182 -25.81 -9.28 -0.56
C SER A 182 -24.56 -10.07 -0.17
N TRP A 183 -23.80 -9.57 0.81
CA TRP A 183 -22.64 -10.27 1.34
C TRP A 183 -22.49 -10.06 2.85
N VAL A 184 -21.83 -11.01 3.50
CA VAL A 184 -21.31 -10.90 4.87
C VAL A 184 -19.80 -10.72 4.80
N THR A 185 -19.26 -9.87 5.68
CA THR A 185 -17.82 -9.62 5.78
C THR A 185 -17.27 -10.33 7.00
N ILE A 186 -16.26 -11.18 6.81
CA ILE A 186 -15.50 -11.80 7.88
C ILE A 186 -14.19 -11.00 8.05
N ASP A 187 -14.06 -10.33 9.18
CA ASP A 187 -12.94 -9.45 9.49
C ASP A 187 -12.54 -9.61 10.96
N TYR A 188 -11.27 -9.90 11.21
CA TYR A 188 -10.73 -10.06 12.56
C TYR A 188 -10.68 -8.72 13.33
N PHE A 189 -10.48 -7.60 12.62
CA PHE A 189 -10.40 -6.26 13.22
C PHE A 189 -11.33 -5.28 12.48
N PRO A 190 -12.66 -5.37 12.70
CA PRO A 190 -13.61 -4.48 12.05
C PRO A 190 -13.43 -3.04 12.55
N SER A 191 -12.63 -2.24 11.85
CA SER A 191 -12.42 -0.83 12.16
C SER A 191 -13.33 0.07 11.32
N ARG A 192 -14.07 0.97 11.99
CA ARG A 192 -14.90 2.02 11.36
C ARG A 192 -14.07 3.06 10.57
N GLY A 193 -12.74 2.99 10.62
CA GLY A 193 -11.81 3.88 9.92
C GLY A 193 -11.03 3.25 8.77
N SER A 194 -11.24 1.96 8.51
CA SER A 194 -10.57 1.20 7.46
C SER A 194 -10.79 1.83 6.08
N ARG A 195 -9.71 2.06 5.32
CA ARG A 195 -9.81 2.42 3.90
C ARG A 195 -9.78 1.12 3.08
N ASN A 196 -10.84 0.91 2.30
CA ASN A 196 -10.94 -0.25 1.43
C ASN A 196 -10.05 0.01 0.19
N SER A 197 -9.09 -0.87 -0.07
CA SER A 197 -8.22 -0.78 -1.26
C SER A 197 -8.75 -1.56 -2.46
N GLY A 198 -9.85 -2.31 -2.31
CA GLY A 198 -10.52 -3.00 -3.42
C GLY A 198 -10.73 -4.49 -3.15
N LEU A 199 -11.51 -5.16 -3.99
CA LEU A 199 -11.59 -6.63 -4.01
C LEU A 199 -10.33 -7.16 -4.70
N ILE A 200 -9.83 -8.31 -4.23
CA ILE A 200 -8.65 -8.96 -4.78
C ILE A 200 -8.99 -10.39 -5.22
N GLY A 201 -8.30 -10.85 -6.27
CA GLY A 201 -8.44 -12.21 -6.79
C GLY A 201 -7.68 -13.24 -5.93
N THR A 202 -7.87 -14.51 -6.24
CA THR A 202 -7.15 -15.62 -5.56
C THR A 202 -5.65 -15.54 -5.77
N ASP A 203 -5.17 -15.23 -6.98
CA ASP A 203 -3.73 -15.13 -7.25
C ASP A 203 -3.07 -13.99 -6.45
N GLU A 204 -3.75 -12.84 -6.34
CA GLU A 204 -3.28 -11.75 -5.48
C GLU A 204 -3.28 -12.14 -4.00
N PHE A 205 -4.32 -12.84 -3.53
CA PHE A 205 -4.35 -13.37 -2.18
C PHE A 205 -3.18 -14.34 -1.90
N LEU A 206 -2.91 -15.26 -2.83
CA LEU A 206 -1.79 -16.20 -2.71
C LEU A 206 -0.44 -15.49 -2.74
N ALA A 207 -0.26 -14.49 -3.62
CA ALA A 207 0.94 -13.66 -3.64
C ALA A 207 1.17 -12.97 -2.28
N LEU A 208 0.12 -12.39 -1.70
CA LEU A 208 0.19 -11.75 -0.37
C LEU A 208 0.52 -12.77 0.73
N TYR A 209 -0.10 -13.96 0.72
CA TYR A 209 0.20 -15.03 1.66
C TYR A 209 1.68 -15.44 1.60
N TYR A 210 2.18 -15.82 0.42
CA TYR A 210 3.55 -16.29 0.26
C TYR A 210 4.56 -15.19 0.55
N ARG A 211 4.29 -13.93 0.17
CA ARG A 211 5.11 -12.76 0.52
C ARG A 211 5.16 -12.55 2.03
N ASN A 212 4.02 -12.60 2.72
CA ASN A 212 3.98 -12.43 4.16
C ASN A 212 4.78 -13.53 4.86
N ARG A 213 4.61 -14.78 4.40
CA ARG A 213 5.36 -15.92 4.94
C ARG A 213 6.86 -15.82 4.67
N ALA A 214 7.25 -15.30 3.50
CA ALA A 214 8.66 -15.00 3.20
C ALA A 214 9.25 -13.97 4.16
N ALA A 215 8.51 -12.90 4.46
CA ALA A 215 8.93 -11.89 5.42
C ALA A 215 9.08 -12.47 6.83
N GLU A 216 8.10 -13.23 7.33
CA GLU A 216 8.18 -13.93 8.63
C GLU A 216 9.43 -14.83 8.71
N LEU A 217 9.69 -15.63 7.67
CA LEU A 217 10.86 -16.53 7.63
C LEU A 217 12.18 -15.76 7.58
N MET A 218 12.22 -14.63 6.87
CA MET A 218 13.41 -13.77 6.82
C MET A 218 13.71 -13.14 8.19
N LEU A 219 12.68 -12.78 8.96
CA LEU A 219 12.81 -12.26 10.33
C LEU A 219 13.33 -13.34 11.29
N ASP A 220 12.85 -14.58 11.14
CA ASP A 220 13.32 -15.76 11.87
C ASP A 220 14.76 -16.19 11.52
N GLY A 221 15.43 -15.52 10.56
CA GLY A 221 16.76 -15.89 10.05
C GLY A 221 16.75 -17.13 9.15
N LYS A 222 15.59 -17.59 8.68
CA LYS A 222 15.43 -18.74 7.78
C LYS A 222 15.48 -18.29 6.33
N GLU A 223 16.61 -17.73 5.92
CA GLU A 223 16.79 -17.03 4.64
C GLU A 223 16.49 -17.92 3.42
N ASN A 224 16.93 -19.18 3.46
CA ASN A 224 16.68 -20.17 2.41
C ASN A 224 15.19 -20.42 2.18
N SER A 225 14.45 -20.62 3.27
CA SER A 225 13.00 -20.81 3.22
C SER A 225 12.30 -19.51 2.79
N ALA A 226 12.75 -18.36 3.30
CA ALA A 226 12.21 -17.06 2.93
C ALA A 226 12.33 -16.81 1.41
N PHE A 227 13.48 -17.13 0.82
CA PHE A 227 13.71 -17.02 -0.62
C PHE A 227 12.75 -17.91 -1.41
N ALA A 228 12.58 -19.17 -1.02
CA ALA A 228 11.66 -20.09 -1.70
C ALA A 228 10.21 -19.59 -1.67
N TYR A 229 9.75 -19.08 -0.52
CA TYR A 229 8.42 -18.49 -0.39
C TYR A 229 8.26 -17.19 -1.20
N ALA A 230 9.29 -16.34 -1.27
CA ALA A 230 9.26 -15.15 -2.10
C ALA A 230 9.22 -15.48 -3.60
N GLN A 231 9.93 -16.52 -4.04
CA GLN A 231 9.85 -17.03 -5.40
C GLN A 231 8.44 -17.55 -5.73
N GLU A 232 7.82 -18.28 -4.80
CA GLU A 232 6.44 -18.76 -4.98
C GLU A 232 5.46 -17.59 -5.09
N ALA A 233 5.60 -16.55 -4.27
CA ALA A 233 4.79 -15.33 -4.40
C ALA A 233 4.90 -14.68 -5.79
N LEU A 234 6.12 -14.65 -6.37
CA LEU A 234 6.35 -14.11 -7.72
C LEU A 234 5.77 -14.97 -8.85
N ARG A 235 5.37 -16.22 -8.59
CA ARG A 235 4.64 -17.01 -9.60
C ARG A 235 3.23 -16.47 -9.82
N TYR A 236 2.62 -15.90 -8.78
CA TYR A 236 1.29 -15.30 -8.84
C TYR A 236 1.34 -13.81 -9.21
N GLN A 237 2.38 -13.09 -8.77
CA GLN A 237 2.62 -11.70 -9.14
C GLN A 237 4.10 -11.43 -9.47
N PRO A 238 4.51 -11.57 -10.74
CA PRO A 238 5.91 -11.52 -11.16
C PRO A 238 6.67 -10.22 -10.85
N ASP A 239 5.94 -9.11 -10.76
CA ASP A 239 6.48 -7.74 -10.60
C ASP A 239 6.05 -7.07 -9.28
N ALA A 240 5.63 -7.87 -8.29
CA ALA A 240 5.27 -7.34 -6.99
C ALA A 240 6.48 -6.70 -6.29
N SER A 241 6.52 -5.36 -6.24
CA SER A 241 7.62 -4.56 -5.68
C SER A 241 8.02 -4.98 -4.26
N ASP A 242 7.06 -5.27 -3.39
CA ASP A 242 7.35 -5.68 -2.01
C ASP A 242 8.04 -7.06 -1.95
N THR A 243 7.63 -8.00 -2.80
CA THR A 243 8.23 -9.33 -2.88
C THR A 243 9.64 -9.26 -3.46
N LEU A 244 9.83 -8.45 -4.51
CA LEU A 244 11.15 -8.17 -5.08
C LEU A 244 12.08 -7.52 -4.04
N ASN A 245 11.55 -6.60 -3.23
CA ASN A 245 12.29 -5.98 -2.14
C ASN A 245 12.75 -7.00 -1.08
N ILE A 246 11.91 -7.99 -0.72
CA ILE A 246 12.31 -9.11 0.15
C ILE A 246 13.48 -9.89 -0.46
N ILE A 247 13.39 -10.25 -1.74
CA ILE A 247 14.46 -10.98 -2.44
C ILE A 247 15.76 -10.16 -2.44
N ALA A 248 15.69 -8.86 -2.73
CA ALA A 248 16.85 -7.98 -2.70
C ALA A 248 17.49 -7.90 -1.31
N LEU A 249 16.68 -7.83 -0.24
CA LEU A 249 17.17 -7.86 1.13
C LEU A 249 17.86 -9.19 1.48
N LEU A 250 17.31 -10.32 1.05
CA LEU A 250 17.93 -11.64 1.23
C LEU A 250 19.29 -11.71 0.53
N HIS A 251 19.37 -11.28 -0.73
CA HIS A 251 20.65 -11.19 -1.46
C HIS A 251 21.65 -10.29 -0.75
N ARG A 252 21.21 -9.12 -0.26
CA ARG A 252 22.08 -8.22 0.50
C ARG A 252 22.62 -8.86 1.77
N ARG A 253 21.80 -9.61 2.51
CA ARG A 253 22.23 -10.35 3.71
C ARG A 253 23.21 -11.48 3.38
N ALA A 254 23.03 -12.15 2.25
CA ALA A 254 23.96 -13.13 1.72
C ALA A 254 25.26 -12.54 1.11
N GLY A 255 25.42 -11.20 1.12
CA GLY A 255 26.58 -10.51 0.56
C GLY A 255 26.52 -10.27 -0.97
N ASP A 256 25.45 -10.69 -1.63
CA ASP A 256 25.22 -10.49 -3.07
C ASP A 256 24.60 -9.11 -3.35
N GLN A 257 25.44 -8.09 -3.16
CA GLN A 257 25.06 -6.69 -3.36
C GLN A 257 24.68 -6.38 -4.81
N ALA A 258 25.28 -7.07 -5.79
CA ALA A 258 25.03 -6.84 -7.21
C ALA A 258 23.60 -7.24 -7.60
N THR A 259 23.14 -8.42 -7.18
CA THR A 259 21.76 -8.85 -7.42
C THR A 259 20.76 -7.95 -6.68
N ALA A 260 21.05 -7.58 -5.44
CA ALA A 260 20.20 -6.67 -4.66
C ALA A 260 20.01 -5.32 -5.36
N GLU A 261 21.11 -4.71 -5.82
CA GLU A 261 21.10 -3.45 -6.56
C GLU A 261 20.31 -3.54 -7.86
N ALA A 262 20.51 -4.60 -8.65
CA ALA A 262 19.79 -4.80 -9.90
C ALA A 262 18.27 -4.89 -9.66
N ILE A 263 17.85 -5.53 -8.57
CA ILE A 263 16.44 -5.61 -8.18
C ILE A 263 15.90 -4.25 -7.74
N TYR A 264 16.64 -3.49 -6.93
CA TYR A 264 16.22 -2.14 -6.53
C TYR A 264 16.05 -1.22 -7.74
N ALA A 265 17.01 -1.22 -8.67
CA ALA A 265 16.92 -0.47 -9.91
C ALA A 265 15.71 -0.91 -10.76
N TYR A 266 15.45 -2.22 -10.86
CA TYR A 266 14.30 -2.76 -11.58
C TYR A 266 12.96 -2.28 -11.00
N VAL A 267 12.82 -2.29 -9.67
CA VAL A 267 11.59 -1.84 -9.02
C VAL A 267 11.41 -0.32 -9.18
N LEU A 268 12.46 0.47 -8.98
CA LEU A 268 12.38 1.93 -9.10
C LEU A 268 12.17 2.41 -10.54
N ALA A 269 12.56 1.62 -11.54
CA ALA A 269 12.24 1.92 -12.93
C ALA A 269 10.73 1.79 -13.24
N GLN A 270 9.99 1.02 -12.44
CA GLN A 270 8.54 0.83 -12.57
C GLN A 270 7.75 1.73 -11.63
N ASP A 271 8.22 1.87 -10.39
CA ASP A 271 7.63 2.70 -9.34
C ASP A 271 8.71 3.53 -8.67
N THR A 272 8.94 4.72 -9.21
CA THR A 272 9.89 5.70 -8.67
C THR A 272 9.49 6.23 -7.29
N THR A 273 8.28 5.91 -6.83
CA THR A 273 7.74 6.36 -5.54
C THR A 273 7.79 5.30 -4.45
N ASN A 274 8.40 4.14 -4.74
CA ASN A 274 8.49 3.05 -3.78
C ASN A 274 9.46 3.37 -2.63
N LEU A 275 8.93 3.97 -1.55
CA LEU A 275 9.72 4.46 -0.42
C LEU A 275 10.54 3.35 0.26
N ASN A 276 9.99 2.13 0.38
CA ASN A 276 10.69 0.99 0.98
C ASN A 276 11.94 0.62 0.18
N VAL A 277 11.82 0.55 -1.15
CA VAL A 277 12.94 0.23 -2.04
C VAL A 277 13.96 1.37 -2.07
N LEU A 278 13.51 2.63 -2.15
CA LEU A 278 14.41 3.79 -2.10
C LEU A 278 15.29 3.76 -0.85
N TYR A 279 14.70 3.53 0.32
CA TYR A 279 15.47 3.46 1.56
C TYR A 279 16.42 2.26 1.60
N ASN A 280 15.96 1.08 1.17
CA ASN A 280 16.83 -0.09 1.14
C ASN A 280 18.01 0.07 0.17
N TYR A 281 17.78 0.76 -0.96
CA TYR A 281 18.83 1.09 -1.90
C TYR A 281 19.77 2.17 -1.36
N LEU A 282 19.23 3.17 -0.66
CA LEU A 282 20.03 4.20 0.02
C LEU A 282 20.98 3.56 1.05
N GLU A 283 20.49 2.60 1.84
CA GLU A 283 21.34 1.87 2.79
C GLU A 283 22.43 1.06 2.09
N LEU A 284 22.12 0.42 0.96
CA LEU A 284 23.13 -0.27 0.16
C LEU A 284 24.17 0.73 -0.40
N ALA A 285 23.73 1.88 -0.89
CA ALA A 285 24.63 2.92 -1.42
C ALA A 285 25.56 3.48 -0.34
N LYS A 286 25.07 3.67 0.90
CA LYS A 286 25.87 4.04 2.08
C LYS A 286 26.92 2.99 2.41
N GLN A 287 26.53 1.72 2.46
CA GLN A 287 27.46 0.61 2.70
C GLN A 287 28.59 0.56 1.65
N GLN A 288 28.30 0.94 0.42
CA GLN A 288 29.25 1.00 -0.68
C GLN A 288 29.98 2.34 -0.81
N GLN A 289 29.69 3.31 0.06
CA GLN A 289 30.27 4.66 0.05
C GLN A 289 30.09 5.39 -1.30
N ARG A 290 28.96 5.18 -1.97
CA ARG A 290 28.65 5.79 -3.28
C ARG A 290 27.92 7.13 -3.11
N GLU A 291 28.66 8.16 -2.72
CA GLU A 291 28.15 9.51 -2.38
C GLU A 291 27.20 10.12 -3.43
N GLY A 292 27.49 9.93 -4.72
CA GLY A 292 26.62 10.40 -5.80
C GLY A 292 25.23 9.76 -5.77
N LEU A 293 25.19 8.43 -5.60
CA LEU A 293 23.94 7.67 -5.53
C LEU A 293 23.19 7.94 -4.22
N ILE A 294 23.92 8.12 -3.10
CA ILE A 294 23.34 8.52 -1.82
C ILE A 294 22.60 9.85 -1.98
N SER A 295 23.24 10.83 -2.61
CA SER A 295 22.65 12.16 -2.84
C SER A 295 21.42 12.08 -3.74
N GLU A 296 21.48 11.27 -4.80
CA GLU A 296 20.36 11.05 -5.72
C GLU A 296 19.15 10.42 -5.02
N LEU A 297 19.35 9.31 -4.32
CA LEU A 297 18.28 8.59 -3.63
C LEU A 297 17.67 9.43 -2.50
N GLN A 298 18.50 10.16 -1.75
CA GLN A 298 18.01 11.06 -0.71
C GLN A 298 17.15 12.18 -1.30
N ALA A 299 17.58 12.79 -2.41
CA ALA A 299 16.78 13.81 -3.10
C ALA A 299 15.44 13.25 -3.61
N GLN A 300 15.41 12.01 -4.12
CA GLN A 300 14.16 11.35 -4.51
C GLN A 300 13.23 11.18 -3.30
N ILE A 301 13.73 10.61 -2.20
CA ILE A 301 12.99 10.41 -0.94
C ILE A 301 12.43 11.73 -0.39
N ASP A 302 13.20 12.81 -0.47
CA ASP A 302 12.78 14.13 0.02
C ASP A 302 11.74 14.79 -0.88
N ALA A 303 11.77 14.50 -2.18
CA ALA A 303 10.78 14.95 -3.15
C ALA A 303 9.49 14.13 -3.14
N LEU A 304 9.47 12.93 -2.53
CA LEU A 304 8.30 12.07 -2.54
C LEU A 304 7.10 12.72 -1.81
N PRO A 305 5.95 12.82 -2.49
CA PRO A 305 4.69 13.14 -1.84
C PRO A 305 4.13 11.86 -1.19
N ASP A 306 4.76 11.30 -0.17
CA ASP A 306 4.28 10.03 0.40
C ASP A 306 3.27 10.24 1.55
N TYR A 307 2.00 9.94 1.23
CA TYR A 307 0.82 10.09 2.07
C TYR A 307 0.59 8.92 3.04
N ASN A 308 1.35 7.81 2.99
CA ASN A 308 1.15 6.70 3.92
C ASN A 308 2.00 6.87 5.19
N PRO A 309 1.42 7.32 6.31
CA PRO A 309 2.16 7.54 7.55
C PRO A 309 2.78 6.26 8.12
N TYR A 310 2.25 5.09 7.78
CA TYR A 310 2.72 3.83 8.35
C TYR A 310 4.05 3.37 7.76
N THR A 311 4.35 3.72 6.51
CA THR A 311 5.68 3.49 5.93
C THR A 311 6.72 4.32 6.68
N TRP A 312 6.42 5.58 6.98
CA TRP A 312 7.28 6.46 7.77
C TRP A 312 7.46 5.97 9.22
N ILE A 313 6.41 5.47 9.87
CA ILE A 313 6.54 4.84 11.20
C ILE A 313 7.45 3.60 11.13
N ALA A 314 7.29 2.75 10.11
CA ALA A 314 8.12 1.57 9.94
C ALA A 314 9.60 1.93 9.79
N LEU A 315 9.90 2.97 9.00
CA LEU A 315 11.25 3.50 8.84
C LEU A 315 11.80 4.11 10.13
N ALA A 316 10.96 4.78 10.92
CA ALA A 316 11.34 5.34 12.22
C ALA A 316 11.75 4.23 13.21
N GLU A 317 10.93 3.17 13.29
CA GLU A 317 11.19 2.02 14.15
C GLU A 317 12.47 1.28 13.74
N ARG A 318 12.75 1.19 12.43
CA ARG A 318 14.01 0.63 11.95
C ARG A 318 15.22 1.48 12.31
N ALA A 319 15.15 2.79 12.07
CA ALA A 319 16.23 3.70 12.44
C ALA A 319 16.52 3.63 13.94
N TYR A 320 15.48 3.52 14.76
CA TYR A 320 15.63 3.34 16.19
C TYR A 320 16.29 1.99 16.56
N ALA A 321 15.94 0.89 15.89
CA ALA A 321 16.61 -0.40 16.09
C ALA A 321 18.10 -0.38 15.68
N GLU A 322 18.47 0.52 14.78
CA GLU A 322 19.85 0.78 14.33
C GLU A 322 20.58 1.82 15.23
N ASP A 323 19.99 2.23 16.36
CA ASP A 323 20.48 3.26 17.30
C ASP A 323 20.59 4.69 16.69
N ASP A 324 19.97 4.91 15.53
CA ASP A 324 19.89 6.22 14.87
C ASP A 324 18.63 6.97 15.34
N ILE A 325 18.69 7.45 16.59
CA ILE A 325 17.57 8.13 17.26
C ILE A 325 17.13 9.39 16.50
N ASP A 326 18.07 10.18 15.96
CA ASP A 326 17.76 11.43 15.27
C ASP A 326 16.97 11.16 13.98
N ARG A 327 17.40 10.17 13.18
CA ARG A 327 16.64 9.75 12.00
C ARG A 327 15.29 9.16 12.38
N ALA A 328 15.20 8.38 13.46
CA ALA A 328 13.94 7.85 13.93
C ALA A 328 12.94 8.96 14.27
N ILE A 329 13.38 10.01 14.97
CA ILE A 329 12.55 11.20 15.27
C ILE A 329 12.09 11.86 13.97
N ALA A 330 12.99 12.10 13.00
CA ALA A 330 12.65 12.74 11.73
C ALA A 330 11.59 11.96 10.93
N MET A 331 11.70 10.62 10.91
CA MET A 331 10.73 9.75 10.24
C MET A 331 9.35 9.80 10.93
N TYR A 332 9.32 9.79 12.27
CA TYR A 332 8.07 10.01 12.98
C TYR A 332 7.47 11.41 12.73
N GLU A 333 8.29 12.45 12.65
CA GLU A 333 7.82 13.80 12.33
C GLU A 333 7.21 13.86 10.92
N LYS A 334 7.81 13.19 9.93
CA LYS A 334 7.18 13.02 8.61
C LYS A 334 5.83 12.31 8.74
N ALA A 335 5.75 11.18 9.45
CA ALA A 335 4.50 10.46 9.68
C ALA A 335 3.41 11.36 10.32
N ALA A 336 3.78 12.17 11.31
CA ALA A 336 2.87 13.10 12.00
C ALA A 336 2.36 14.19 11.06
N SER A 337 3.18 14.66 10.11
CA SER A 337 2.76 15.70 9.17
C SER A 337 1.68 15.22 8.20
N TYR A 338 1.72 13.95 7.78
CA TYR A 338 0.73 13.35 6.89
C TYR A 338 -0.50 12.81 7.62
N ALA A 339 -0.32 12.27 8.83
CA ALA A 339 -1.41 11.72 9.62
C ALA A 339 -1.32 12.16 11.08
N PRO A 340 -1.62 13.43 11.37
CA PRO A 340 -1.51 13.99 12.72
C PRO A 340 -2.47 13.32 13.71
N TYR A 341 -3.45 12.54 13.24
CA TYR A 341 -4.41 11.82 14.05
C TYR A 341 -3.93 10.45 14.53
N LEU A 342 -2.79 9.93 14.03
CA LEU A 342 -2.25 8.64 14.46
C LEU A 342 -1.49 8.79 15.77
N HIS A 343 -1.94 8.06 16.78
CA HIS A 343 -1.41 8.15 18.14
C HIS A 343 -0.06 7.44 18.28
N GLU A 344 0.17 6.40 17.46
CA GLU A 344 1.39 5.61 17.38
C GLU A 344 2.61 6.48 17.08
N VAL A 345 2.44 7.52 16.25
CA VAL A 345 3.51 8.46 15.89
C VAL A 345 4.00 9.24 17.10
N TYR A 346 3.09 9.80 17.89
CA TYR A 346 3.43 10.59 19.08
C TYR A 346 3.94 9.71 20.21
N TRP A 347 3.40 8.49 20.33
CA TRP A 347 3.91 7.50 21.28
C TRP A 347 5.37 7.14 20.98
N GLY A 348 5.67 6.84 19.71
CA GLY A 348 7.03 6.57 19.23
C GLY A 348 8.00 7.71 19.55
N GLN A 349 7.66 8.93 19.14
CA GLN A 349 8.48 10.12 19.48
C GLN A 349 8.69 10.31 20.98
N ALA A 350 7.63 10.15 21.80
CA ALA A 350 7.72 10.33 23.23
C ALA A 350 8.67 9.30 23.89
N LYS A 351 8.65 8.05 23.43
CA LYS A 351 9.60 7.01 23.86
C LYS A 351 11.04 7.45 23.56
N LEU A 352 11.32 7.90 22.35
CA LEU A 352 12.66 8.38 21.95
C LEU A 352 13.12 9.58 22.79
N TYR A 353 12.24 10.55 23.03
CA TYR A 353 12.58 11.70 23.88
C TYR A 353 12.80 11.33 25.35
N LEU A 354 12.15 10.29 25.88
CA LEU A 354 12.44 9.78 27.22
C LEU A 354 13.84 9.16 27.29
N GLU A 355 14.22 8.39 26.27
CA GLU A 355 15.54 7.76 26.16
C GLU A 355 16.67 8.79 26.06
N LEU A 356 16.42 9.90 25.35
CA LEU A 356 17.31 11.07 25.32
C LEU A 356 17.35 11.88 26.64
N GLY A 357 16.65 11.45 27.70
CA GLY A 357 16.59 12.16 28.97
C GLY A 357 15.78 13.47 28.92
N ARG A 358 14.83 13.59 27.98
CA ARG A 358 14.00 14.80 27.76
C ARG A 358 12.52 14.56 28.12
N PRO A 359 12.18 14.29 29.39
CA PRO A 359 10.82 13.90 29.79
C PRO A 359 9.78 15.01 29.61
N LEU A 360 10.17 16.29 29.71
CA LEU A 360 9.27 17.41 29.46
C LEU A 360 8.86 17.48 27.98
N THR A 361 9.79 17.18 27.07
CA THR A 361 9.50 17.11 25.63
C THR A 361 8.59 15.93 25.33
N ALA A 362 8.89 14.74 25.86
CA ALA A 362 8.03 13.57 25.71
C ALA A 362 6.58 13.84 26.16
N LYS A 363 6.41 14.47 27.33
CA LYS A 363 5.09 14.86 27.85
C LYS A 363 4.37 15.85 26.92
N ARG A 364 5.09 16.80 26.32
CA ARG A 364 4.53 17.76 25.35
C ARG A 364 4.05 17.06 24.08
N ILE A 365 4.85 16.13 23.54
CA ILE A 365 4.50 15.33 22.36
C ILE A 365 3.24 14.48 22.60
N LEU A 366 3.16 13.78 23.73
CA LEU A 366 1.96 13.00 24.07
C LEU A 366 0.70 13.88 24.19
N ARG A 367 0.83 15.08 24.77
CA ARG A 367 -0.27 16.03 24.87
C ARG A 367 -0.74 16.50 23.48
N GLN A 368 0.20 16.77 22.58
CA GLN A 368 -0.11 17.13 21.19
C GLN A 368 -0.85 15.99 20.48
N GLY A 369 -0.36 14.75 20.58
CA GLY A 369 -1.03 13.60 19.98
C GLY A 369 -2.46 13.40 20.49
N LEU A 370 -2.69 13.59 21.80
CA LEU A 370 -4.02 13.53 22.39
C LEU A 370 -4.95 14.62 21.82
N GLU A 371 -4.44 15.83 21.60
CA GLU A 371 -5.22 16.93 21.03
C GLU A 371 -5.60 16.66 19.57
N GLU A 372 -4.66 16.17 18.76
CA GLU A 372 -4.91 15.85 17.35
C GLU A 372 -5.86 14.65 17.18
N ALA A 373 -5.74 13.62 18.02
CA ALA A 373 -6.69 12.50 18.05
C ALA A 373 -8.12 12.98 18.34
N ARG A 374 -8.30 13.89 19.30
CA ARG A 374 -9.60 14.51 19.62
C ARG A 374 -10.16 15.33 18.46
N ARG A 375 -9.33 16.16 17.83
CA ARG A 375 -9.72 16.95 16.65
C ARG A 375 -10.18 16.05 15.51
N SER A 376 -9.47 14.95 15.23
CA SER A 376 -9.82 13.98 14.18
C SER A 376 -11.15 13.26 14.45
N ALA A 377 -11.34 12.78 15.69
CA ALA A 377 -12.60 12.17 16.10
C ALA A 377 -13.79 13.13 15.94
N THR A 378 -13.57 14.41 16.28
CA THR A 378 -14.58 15.47 16.16
C THR A 378 -14.82 15.83 14.69
N LYS A 379 -13.79 15.83 13.84
CA LYS A 379 -13.88 16.18 12.41
C LYS A 379 -14.69 15.15 11.60
N LYS A 380 -14.58 13.84 11.91
CA LYS A 380 -15.42 12.79 11.31
C LYS A 380 -16.89 12.94 11.72
N SER A 381 -17.16 13.14 13.00
CA SER A 381 -18.52 13.36 13.52
C SER A 381 -19.15 14.65 12.97
N PHE A 382 -18.34 15.71 12.85
CA PHE A 382 -18.78 16.98 12.26
C PHE A 382 -19.04 16.85 10.75
N LYS A 383 -18.18 16.17 9.99
CA LYS A 383 -18.36 15.95 8.54
C LYS A 383 -19.57 15.04 8.25
N ALA A 384 -19.79 14.01 9.07
CA ALA A 384 -20.99 13.17 8.99
C ALA A 384 -22.27 13.94 9.34
N GLY A 385 -22.23 14.77 10.40
CA GLY A 385 -23.31 15.68 10.76
C GLY A 385 -23.59 16.72 9.67
N TRP A 386 -22.55 17.28 9.06
CA TRP A 386 -22.65 18.27 7.98
C TRP A 386 -23.29 17.68 6.71
N TYR A 387 -22.86 16.50 6.24
CA TYR A 387 -23.47 15.86 5.08
C TYR A 387 -24.91 15.37 5.34
N SER A 388 -25.20 14.91 6.55
CA SER A 388 -26.58 14.60 6.95
C SER A 388 -27.48 15.84 6.94
N PHE A 389 -26.92 17.01 7.26
CA PHE A 389 -27.60 18.30 7.26
C PHE A 389 -27.77 18.90 5.85
N GLU A 390 -26.80 18.69 4.95
CA GLU A 390 -26.92 19.08 3.54
C GLU A 390 -27.95 18.23 2.76
N ASN A 391 -27.97 16.90 2.96
CA ASN A 391 -28.93 16.01 2.30
C ASN A 391 -30.38 16.18 2.78
N THR A 392 -30.60 16.80 3.94
CA THR A 392 -31.94 17.16 4.43
C THR A 392 -32.44 18.50 3.85
N ARG A 393 -31.54 19.37 3.36
CA ARG A 393 -31.91 20.63 2.71
C ARG A 393 -32.19 20.51 1.22
N SER A 394 -31.77 19.44 0.56
CA SER A 394 -32.06 19.17 -0.87
C SER A 394 -33.37 18.40 -1.11
N ARG A 395 -34.21 18.21 -0.09
CA ARG A 395 -35.52 17.52 -0.17
C ARG A 395 -36.70 18.36 0.32
N HIS A 396 -36.55 19.69 0.38
CA HIS A 396 -37.64 20.61 0.65
C HIS A 396 -37.76 21.65 -0.45
#